data_AF-A0A7V3PJW0-F1
#
_entry.id   AF-A0A7V3PJW0-F1
#
_cell.length_a   1.000
_cell.length_b   1.000
_cell.length_c   1.000
_cell.angle_alpha   90.00
_cell.angle_beta   90.00
_cell.angle_gamma   90.00
#
_symmetry.space_group_name_H-M   'P 1'
#
loop_
_entity.id
_entity.type
_entity.pdbx_description
1 polymer ?
#
loop_
_entity_poly.entity_id
_entity_poly.type
_entity_poly.pdbx_seq_one_letter_code
_entity_poly.pdbx_strand_id
1 'polypeptide(L)'
;KLFFLNNEIEVDLSKHLDSNKNKKVTGLFEILNRYNFTIDENTPIDQDVALDPELLGKVFENLLASYNPETSTPARKSTGSYYTPREIVDYMVEESLIEYCKRIVLDSFGGSEGNRRSEDASITSKLRQLFDYSADENPFKDEPEIIIKLIDAIEQIKIIDPACGSGAFPMGILHKLVLALHKLDPENKLWKERLLKRVPAEIREETERSLQNKSIDYIRKLGLIEHCIYGVDIQEIAIQISKLRFFISLLVEQQIDDTKPNRDIRALPNLETKFVAANTLIGLNKPNQMGLVSNDVEIYEKQLFNIREELFYTNSRKEKLALQKKEKQIREKLKIALKSSGFSNDSAEKIANWDPFDQTSSSGWFDPEFMFGVKDGFDIVIGNPPYIQLQKAFNIKIKYADLYKNQNYKTFDRTGDIYCLFYEKGIQLLKDNGLLTYITSNKWMRAGYGEKLREFFTKHNPLQLVDLGPGVFENATVDTNILLIRKRESSLSRSGDASATLAVTLQKEDKDNISEAL
;
A
#
# COMPACT_ATOMS: atom_id res chain seq x y z
N LYS A 1 32.45 -10.28 -13.43
CA LYS A 1 33.71 -10.22 -12.66
C LYS A 1 33.78 -9.00 -11.73
N LEU A 2 33.26 -7.82 -12.12
CA LEU A 2 33.33 -6.59 -11.29
C LEU A 2 32.81 -6.75 -9.84
N PHE A 3 31.72 -7.50 -9.63
CA PHE A 3 31.08 -7.65 -8.31
C PHE A 3 31.99 -8.24 -7.22
N PHE A 4 32.92 -9.14 -7.57
CA PHE A 4 33.71 -9.94 -6.65
C PHE A 4 35.20 -9.56 -6.62
N LEU A 5 35.55 -8.36 -7.11
CA LEU A 5 36.93 -7.89 -7.12
C LEU A 5 37.28 -7.26 -5.77
N ASN A 6 38.17 -7.91 -5.02
CA ASN A 6 38.68 -7.36 -3.76
C ASN A 6 39.71 -6.24 -3.98
N ASN A 7 40.34 -6.19 -5.17
CA ASN A 7 41.39 -5.24 -5.51
C ASN A 7 40.87 -4.14 -6.44
N GLU A 8 41.32 -2.89 -6.23
CA GLU A 8 41.07 -1.79 -7.16
C GLU A 8 41.70 -2.09 -8.53
N ILE A 9 40.89 -1.94 -9.58
CA ILE A 9 41.34 -2.04 -10.96
C ILE A 9 41.09 -0.73 -11.69
N GLU A 10 41.99 -0.37 -12.59
CA GLU A 10 41.81 0.78 -13.45
C GLU A 10 40.92 0.37 -14.63
N VAL A 11 39.75 1.01 -14.75
CA VAL A 11 38.77 0.72 -15.80
C VAL A 11 38.56 1.96 -16.63
N ASP A 12 38.63 1.80 -17.95
CA ASP A 12 38.23 2.82 -18.90
C ASP A 12 36.70 2.95 -18.90
N LEU A 13 36.19 4.02 -18.28
CA LEU A 13 34.76 4.33 -18.21
C LEU A 13 34.33 5.38 -19.23
N SER A 14 35.16 5.68 -20.23
CA SER A 14 34.93 6.76 -21.20
C SER A 14 33.68 6.56 -22.05
N LYS A 15 33.15 5.32 -22.13
CA LYS A 15 31.85 5.04 -22.77
C LYS A 15 30.62 5.42 -21.93
N HIS A 16 30.77 5.61 -20.63
CA HIS A 16 29.66 5.82 -19.68
C HIS A 16 29.73 7.17 -18.96
N LEU A 17 30.81 7.92 -19.14
CA LEU A 17 31.04 9.23 -18.54
C LEU A 17 31.48 10.18 -19.66
N ASP A 18 30.97 11.42 -19.67
CA ASP A 18 31.25 12.43 -20.71
C ASP A 18 32.71 12.92 -20.78
N SER A 19 33.67 12.20 -20.18
CA SER A 19 35.10 12.54 -20.22
C SER A 19 35.96 11.28 -20.22
N ASN A 20 37.04 11.29 -21.02
CA ASN A 20 38.07 10.24 -21.04
C ASN A 20 38.74 10.11 -19.67
N LYS A 21 38.25 9.19 -18.85
CA LYS A 21 38.78 8.95 -17.51
C LYS A 21 38.83 7.45 -17.24
N ASN A 22 40.05 6.91 -17.32
CA ASN A 22 40.41 5.74 -16.55
C ASN A 22 40.15 6.05 -15.08
N LYS A 23 39.27 5.26 -14.46
CA LYS A 23 38.96 5.39 -13.03
C LYS A 23 39.36 4.12 -12.31
N LYS A 24 39.90 4.29 -11.10
CA LYS A 24 40.03 3.19 -10.16
C LYS A 24 38.64 2.78 -9.70
N VAL A 25 38.29 1.53 -9.95
CA VAL A 25 37.02 0.93 -9.56
C VAL A 25 37.31 -0.24 -8.64
N THR A 26 36.69 -0.25 -7.47
CA THR A 26 36.70 -1.37 -6.53
C THR A 26 35.49 -2.27 -6.78
N GLY A 27 35.54 -3.54 -6.39
CA GLY A 27 34.39 -4.41 -6.52
C GLY A 27 33.21 -3.96 -5.66
N LEU A 28 31.99 -4.30 -6.10
CA LEU A 28 30.77 -3.84 -5.42
C LEU A 28 30.73 -4.25 -3.95
N PHE A 29 31.09 -5.49 -3.61
CA PHE A 29 31.06 -5.92 -2.20
C PHE A 29 32.03 -5.14 -1.32
N GLU A 30 33.22 -4.80 -1.80
CA GLU A 30 34.15 -3.93 -1.07
C GLU A 30 33.59 -2.52 -0.87
N ILE A 31 32.84 -2.00 -1.84
CA ILE A 31 32.16 -0.72 -1.69
C ILE A 31 31.06 -0.84 -0.63
N LEU A 32 30.21 -1.86 -0.72
CA LEU A 32 29.09 -2.06 0.21
C LEU A 32 29.59 -2.33 1.64
N ASN A 33 30.67 -3.09 1.81
CA ASN A 33 31.28 -3.38 3.11
C ASN A 33 31.85 -2.14 3.83
N ARG A 34 32.06 -1.02 3.13
CA ARG A 34 32.47 0.26 3.75
C ARG A 34 31.31 0.96 4.46
N TYR A 35 30.08 0.51 4.26
CA TYR A 35 28.90 1.07 4.88
C TYR A 35 28.37 0.14 5.95
N ASN A 36 27.91 0.71 7.06
CA ASN A 36 27.13 -0.02 8.05
C ASN A 36 25.69 -0.08 7.57
N PHE A 37 25.16 -1.28 7.33
CA PHE A 37 23.74 -1.47 7.06
C PHE A 37 23.02 -1.55 8.40
N THR A 38 21.97 -0.76 8.56
CA THR A 38 21.06 -0.89 9.68
C THR A 38 19.84 -1.70 9.28
N ILE A 39 19.25 -2.31 10.28
CA ILE A 39 18.04 -3.11 10.18
C ILE A 39 16.79 -2.32 10.59
N ASP A 40 16.97 -1.11 11.12
CA ASP A 40 15.92 -0.29 11.67
C ASP A 40 15.52 0.81 10.68
N GLU A 41 14.31 0.68 10.13
CA GLU A 41 13.65 1.68 9.27
C GLU A 41 13.03 2.82 10.10
N ASN A 42 12.94 2.69 11.45
CA ASN A 42 11.97 3.43 12.26
C ASN A 42 12.51 4.20 13.46
N THR A 43 13.52 5.05 13.27
CA THR A 43 13.66 6.23 14.15
C THR A 43 13.56 7.52 13.33
N PRO A 44 12.66 8.46 13.67
CA PRO A 44 12.72 9.83 13.13
C PRO A 44 13.99 10.56 13.61
N ILE A 45 14.73 9.96 14.53
CA ILE A 45 16.05 10.37 14.96
C ILE A 45 17.06 9.89 13.93
N ASP A 46 17.75 10.82 13.26
CA ASP A 46 18.90 10.55 12.40
C ASP A 46 19.94 9.73 13.18
N GLN A 47 20.20 8.50 12.74
CA GLN A 47 21.40 7.78 13.12
C GLN A 47 22.44 8.01 12.02
N ASP A 48 23.43 8.83 12.34
CA ASP A 48 24.57 9.10 11.46
C ASP A 48 25.29 7.77 11.14
N VAL A 49 25.35 7.43 9.85
CA VAL A 49 26.13 6.32 9.25
C VAL A 49 25.46 4.94 9.28
N ALA A 50 24.25 4.86 8.74
CA ALA A 50 23.44 3.66 8.63
C ALA A 50 22.71 3.58 7.27
N LEU A 51 22.92 2.51 6.48
CA LEU A 51 22.14 2.24 5.27
C LEU A 51 20.87 1.46 5.62
N ASP A 52 19.76 2.17 5.69
CA ASP A 52 18.39 1.68 5.92
C ASP A 52 17.82 1.01 4.64
N PRO A 53 17.02 -0.08 4.72
CA PRO A 53 16.20 -0.60 3.61
C PRO A 53 15.45 0.45 2.78
N GLU A 54 15.09 1.60 3.35
CA GLU A 54 14.52 2.75 2.64
C GLU A 54 15.44 3.28 1.52
N LEU A 55 16.76 3.14 1.70
CA LEU A 55 17.77 3.53 0.72
C LEU A 55 17.65 2.72 -0.56
N LEU A 56 17.10 1.49 -0.52
CA LEU A 56 16.76 0.74 -1.73
C LEU A 56 15.69 1.46 -2.56
N GLY A 57 14.69 2.03 -1.89
CA GLY A 57 13.69 2.90 -2.52
C GLY A 57 14.33 4.14 -3.12
N LYS A 58 15.15 4.87 -2.34
CA LYS A 58 15.85 6.09 -2.82
C LYS A 58 16.80 5.81 -3.99
N VAL A 59 17.60 4.75 -3.91
CA VAL A 59 18.52 4.32 -4.98
C VAL A 59 17.74 3.93 -6.22
N PHE A 60 16.66 3.17 -6.07
CA PHE A 60 15.84 2.78 -7.19
C PHE A 60 15.21 3.97 -7.91
N GLU A 61 14.58 4.89 -7.19
CA GLU A 61 13.97 6.07 -7.79
C GLU A 61 15.02 6.95 -8.50
N ASN A 62 16.24 7.00 -7.96
CA ASN A 62 17.38 7.66 -8.60
C ASN A 62 17.88 6.90 -9.86
N LEU A 63 17.81 5.58 -9.87
CA LEU A 63 18.16 4.74 -11.03
C LEU A 63 17.09 4.79 -12.13
N LEU A 64 15.80 4.81 -11.76
CA LEU A 64 14.73 5.12 -12.72
C LEU A 64 14.95 6.51 -13.31
N ALA A 65 15.27 7.51 -12.47
CA ALA A 65 15.52 8.87 -12.94
C ALA A 65 16.61 8.97 -14.02
N SER A 66 17.57 8.04 -14.05
CA SER A 66 18.70 8.03 -14.98
C SER A 66 18.51 7.13 -16.22
N TYR A 67 17.58 6.18 -16.21
CA TYR A 67 17.48 5.17 -17.27
C TYR A 67 16.08 5.08 -17.88
N ASN A 68 15.90 5.72 -19.03
CA ASN A 68 14.84 5.38 -19.97
C ASN A 68 15.50 4.94 -21.29
N PRO A 69 15.62 3.63 -21.56
CA PRO A 69 16.47 3.11 -22.64
C PRO A 69 16.03 3.54 -24.05
N GLU A 70 14.80 4.03 -24.21
CA GLU A 70 14.26 4.46 -25.51
C GLU A 70 14.32 5.98 -25.76
N THR A 71 14.39 6.83 -24.73
CA THR A 71 14.07 8.27 -24.91
C THR A 71 15.14 9.25 -24.42
N SER A 72 16.21 8.80 -23.78
CA SER A 72 17.32 9.66 -23.32
C SER A 72 16.88 10.92 -22.54
N THR A 73 15.73 10.84 -21.85
CA THR A 73 15.18 11.90 -20.99
C THR A 73 15.10 11.42 -19.54
N PRO A 74 15.34 12.28 -18.53
CA PRO A 74 15.23 11.91 -17.12
C PRO A 74 13.82 11.36 -16.79
N ALA A 75 13.71 10.12 -16.32
CA ALA A 75 12.43 9.41 -16.25
C ALA A 75 11.41 10.01 -15.27
N ARG A 76 11.86 10.83 -14.30
CA ARG A 76 10.97 11.48 -13.31
C ARG A 76 9.82 12.28 -13.96
N LYS A 77 10.07 12.98 -15.08
CA LYS A 77 9.04 13.80 -15.75
C LYS A 77 8.06 12.98 -16.61
N SER A 78 8.45 11.77 -17.01
CA SER A 78 7.65 10.90 -17.89
C SER A 78 6.80 9.89 -17.13
N THR A 79 7.32 9.32 -16.03
CA THR A 79 6.58 8.34 -15.21
C THR A 79 5.73 8.99 -14.12
N GLY A 80 6.01 10.24 -13.74
CA GLY A 80 5.29 10.91 -12.65
C GLY A 80 5.55 10.28 -11.27
N SER A 81 6.56 9.41 -11.15
CA SER A 81 6.99 8.77 -9.89
C SER A 81 7.75 9.80 -9.06
N TYR A 82 7.14 10.25 -7.96
CA TYR A 82 7.75 11.16 -7.00
C TYR A 82 7.78 10.50 -5.64
N TYR A 83 8.95 10.52 -4.99
CA TYR A 83 9.10 10.04 -3.62
C TYR A 83 8.29 10.95 -2.67
N THR A 84 7.46 10.32 -1.84
CA THR A 84 6.73 10.99 -0.77
C THR A 84 7.65 11.09 0.46
N PRO A 85 7.91 12.30 1.00
CA PRO A 85 8.69 12.48 2.22
C PRO A 85 8.16 11.63 3.38
N ARG A 86 9.06 11.16 4.25
CA ARG A 86 8.71 10.26 5.36
C ARG A 86 7.70 10.89 6.31
N GLU A 87 7.85 12.17 6.59
CA GLU A 87 6.99 12.95 7.49
C GLU A 87 5.56 13.00 6.94
N ILE A 88 5.42 13.13 5.61
CA ILE A 88 4.12 13.07 4.94
C ILE A 88 3.51 11.67 5.01
N VAL A 89 4.32 10.63 4.77
CA VAL A 89 3.85 9.25 4.85
C VAL A 89 3.36 8.95 6.26
N ASP A 90 4.15 9.30 7.28
CA ASP A 90 3.83 9.07 8.69
C ASP A 90 2.54 9.78 9.08
N TYR A 91 2.43 11.08 8.78
CA TYR A 91 1.25 11.88 9.03
C TYR A 91 0.00 11.32 8.35
N MET A 92 0.06 11.02 7.04
CA MET A 92 -1.10 10.52 6.30
C MET A 92 -1.56 9.15 6.81
N VAL A 93 -0.63 8.26 7.16
CA VAL A 93 -0.95 6.94 7.73
C VAL A 93 -1.59 7.12 9.10
N GLU A 94 -1.00 7.95 9.97
CA GLU A 94 -1.48 8.20 11.32
C GLU A 94 -2.90 8.77 11.33
N GLU A 95 -3.16 9.85 10.58
CA GLU A 95 -4.50 10.46 10.52
C GLU A 95 -5.55 9.48 9.99
N SER A 96 -5.19 8.66 8.99
CA SER A 96 -6.10 7.66 8.43
C SER A 96 -6.45 6.57 9.46
N LEU A 97 -5.47 6.12 10.25
CA LEU A 97 -5.67 5.12 11.30
C LEU A 97 -6.42 5.69 12.50
N ILE A 98 -6.12 6.92 12.91
CA ILE A 98 -6.84 7.63 13.97
C ILE A 98 -8.32 7.75 13.60
N GLU A 99 -8.64 8.25 12.40
CA GLU A 99 -10.04 8.44 12.00
C GLU A 99 -10.80 7.11 11.87
N TYR A 100 -10.12 6.04 11.44
CA TYR A 100 -10.69 4.69 11.42
C TYR A 100 -10.97 4.16 12.84
N CYS A 101 -9.96 4.18 13.71
CA CYS A 101 -10.07 3.68 15.09
C CYS A 101 -11.05 4.50 15.92
N LYS A 102 -11.07 5.82 15.75
CA LYS A 102 -11.98 6.73 16.45
C LYS A 102 -13.43 6.32 16.27
N ARG A 103 -13.82 5.96 15.06
CA ARG A 103 -15.18 5.49 14.78
C ARG A 103 -15.50 4.20 15.55
N ILE A 104 -14.60 3.22 15.57
CA ILE A 104 -14.78 1.97 16.31
C ILE A 104 -14.98 2.23 17.81
N VAL A 105 -14.20 3.16 18.35
CA VAL A 105 -14.29 3.56 19.76
C VAL A 105 -15.62 4.29 20.02
N LEU A 106 -16.01 5.26 19.18
CA LEU A 106 -17.27 6.00 19.33
C LEU A 106 -18.51 5.09 19.20
N ASP A 107 -18.51 4.18 18.22
CA ASP A 107 -19.60 3.22 18.01
C ASP A 107 -19.76 2.27 19.22
N SER A 108 -18.69 2.11 20.02
CA SER A 108 -18.70 1.28 21.23
C SER A 108 -19.43 1.89 22.41
N PHE A 109 -19.53 3.23 22.47
CA PHE A 109 -20.15 3.93 23.59
C PHE A 109 -21.68 4.11 23.45
N GLY A 110 -22.28 3.70 22.32
CA GLY A 110 -23.74 3.68 22.14
C GLY A 110 -24.45 5.04 22.26
N GLY A 111 -23.71 6.16 22.22
CA GLY A 111 -24.17 7.47 22.68
C GLY A 111 -25.09 8.25 21.72
N SER A 112 -26.17 8.81 22.30
CA SER A 112 -26.99 9.89 21.75
C SER A 112 -26.18 11.17 21.47
N GLU A 113 -26.53 11.88 20.40
CA GLU A 113 -25.74 12.93 19.70
C GLU A 113 -25.21 14.10 20.56
N GLY A 114 -25.72 14.32 21.78
CA GLY A 114 -25.40 15.50 22.61
C GLY A 114 -24.03 15.52 23.30
N ASN A 115 -23.43 14.36 23.61
CA ASN A 115 -22.13 14.26 24.32
C ASN A 115 -20.91 14.02 23.40
N ARG A 116 -21.12 13.88 22.09
CA ARG A 116 -20.09 13.39 21.17
C ARG A 116 -18.85 14.29 21.04
N ARG A 117 -18.97 15.61 21.19
CA ARG A 117 -17.84 16.53 20.91
C ARG A 117 -16.72 16.51 21.96
N SER A 118 -17.05 16.41 23.24
CA SER A 118 -16.04 16.32 24.31
C SER A 118 -15.37 14.94 24.34
N GLU A 119 -16.15 13.88 24.04
CA GLU A 119 -15.64 12.51 23.92
C GLU A 119 -14.72 12.37 22.70
N ASP A 120 -15.06 12.99 21.56
CA ASP A 120 -14.26 12.99 20.32
C ASP A 120 -12.82 13.53 20.55
N ALA A 121 -12.70 14.69 21.20
CA ALA A 121 -11.38 15.28 21.47
C ALA A 121 -10.52 14.39 22.40
N SER A 122 -11.12 13.82 23.45
CA SER A 122 -10.42 12.93 24.38
C SER A 122 -9.98 11.63 23.70
N ILE A 123 -10.85 11.00 22.90
CA ILE A 123 -10.55 9.79 22.14
C ILE A 123 -9.45 10.06 21.12
N THR A 124 -9.53 11.17 20.38
CA THR A 124 -8.50 11.56 19.41
C THR A 124 -7.14 11.71 20.07
N SER A 125 -7.07 12.34 21.25
CA SER A 125 -5.82 12.46 22.02
C SER A 125 -5.26 11.10 22.44
N LYS A 126 -6.09 10.18 22.94
CA LYS A 126 -5.67 8.80 23.27
C LYS A 126 -5.17 8.05 22.03
N LEU A 127 -5.82 8.21 20.87
CA LEU A 127 -5.40 7.56 19.63
C LEU A 127 -4.08 8.13 19.08
N ARG A 128 -3.84 9.44 19.21
CA ARG A 128 -2.52 10.02 18.90
C ARG A 128 -1.44 9.39 19.76
N GLN A 129 -1.66 9.28 21.07
CA GLN A 129 -0.73 8.59 21.96
C GLN A 129 -0.53 7.11 21.59
N LEU A 130 -1.56 6.43 21.07
CA LEU A 130 -1.44 5.04 20.63
C LEU A 130 -0.47 4.90 19.44
N PHE A 131 -0.49 5.84 18.49
CA PHE A 131 0.34 5.82 17.27
C PHE A 131 1.64 6.63 17.35
N ASP A 132 1.91 7.27 18.49
CA ASP A 132 3.14 8.03 18.75
C ASP A 132 4.30 7.11 19.17
N TYR A 133 5.47 7.23 18.54
CA TYR A 133 6.66 6.46 18.89
C TYR A 133 7.29 6.89 20.23
N SER A 134 6.99 8.10 20.72
CA SER A 134 7.58 8.64 21.96
C SER A 134 6.84 8.23 23.24
N ALA A 135 5.62 7.69 23.10
CA ALA A 135 4.77 7.30 24.21
C ALA A 135 4.77 5.77 24.40
N ASP A 136 5.35 5.26 25.48
CA ASP A 136 5.40 3.81 25.74
C ASP A 136 4.13 3.24 26.41
N GLU A 137 3.33 4.08 27.05
CA GLU A 137 2.13 3.64 27.78
C GLU A 137 0.96 3.33 26.85
N ASN A 138 0.16 2.32 27.21
CA ASN A 138 -1.13 2.06 26.58
C ASN A 138 -2.18 3.08 27.06
N PRO A 139 -2.70 3.96 26.17
CA PRO A 139 -3.65 5.01 26.56
C PRO A 139 -5.05 4.47 26.90
N PHE A 140 -5.32 3.20 26.61
CA PHE A 140 -6.58 2.50 26.89
C PHE A 140 -6.43 1.44 27.99
N LYS A 141 -5.37 1.48 28.80
CA LYS A 141 -5.06 0.44 29.82
C LYS A 141 -6.21 0.14 30.79
N ASP A 142 -7.03 1.13 31.11
CA ASP A 142 -8.17 1.00 32.02
C ASP A 142 -9.50 0.62 31.30
N GLU A 143 -9.46 0.39 29.99
CA GLU A 143 -10.62 0.17 29.12
C GLU A 143 -10.46 -1.13 28.30
N PRO A 144 -10.49 -2.32 28.95
CA PRO A 144 -10.18 -3.61 28.30
C PRO A 144 -11.12 -3.95 27.13
N GLU A 145 -12.39 -3.53 27.20
CA GLU A 145 -13.34 -3.72 26.10
C GLU A 145 -12.92 -2.93 24.84
N ILE A 146 -12.37 -1.73 25.02
CA ILE A 146 -11.87 -0.90 23.92
C ILE A 146 -10.61 -1.52 23.32
N ILE A 147 -9.69 -2.01 24.17
CA ILE A 147 -8.49 -2.73 23.71
C ILE A 147 -8.88 -3.90 22.80
N ILE A 148 -9.79 -4.76 23.25
CA ILE A 148 -10.24 -5.94 22.49
C ILE A 148 -10.79 -5.52 21.12
N LYS A 149 -11.65 -4.50 21.09
CA LYS A 149 -12.26 -3.95 19.87
C LYS A 149 -11.26 -3.30 18.94
N LEU A 150 -10.25 -2.58 19.46
CA LEU A 150 -9.19 -2.00 18.65
C LEU A 150 -8.33 -3.09 18.00
N ILE A 151 -7.95 -4.13 18.75
CA ILE A 151 -7.22 -5.26 18.16
C ILE A 151 -8.12 -5.97 17.13
N ASP A 152 -9.44 -6.09 17.36
CA ASP A 152 -10.37 -6.71 16.40
C ASP A 152 -10.43 -5.86 15.12
N ALA A 153 -10.49 -4.55 15.28
CA ALA A 153 -10.48 -3.62 14.16
C ALA A 153 -9.17 -3.66 13.37
N ILE A 154 -8.01 -3.76 14.03
CA ILE A 154 -6.69 -3.91 13.39
C ILE A 154 -6.60 -5.24 12.65
N GLU A 155 -7.17 -6.32 13.19
CA GLU A 155 -7.16 -7.63 12.53
C GLU A 155 -7.99 -7.65 11.24
N GLN A 156 -9.08 -6.88 11.20
CA GLN A 156 -10.06 -6.86 10.10
C GLN A 156 -9.82 -5.74 9.08
N ILE A 157 -9.00 -4.75 9.40
CA ILE A 157 -8.76 -3.59 8.54
C ILE A 157 -8.14 -4.03 7.22
N LYS A 158 -8.63 -3.50 6.10
CA LYS A 158 -8.03 -3.68 4.77
C LYS A 158 -7.64 -2.32 4.21
N ILE A 159 -6.35 -2.15 3.96
CA ILE A 159 -5.76 -0.90 3.47
C ILE A 159 -5.07 -1.15 2.14
N ILE A 160 -5.37 -0.33 1.14
CA ILE A 160 -4.74 -0.42 -0.18
C ILE A 160 -4.06 0.88 -0.58
N ASP A 161 -2.87 0.75 -1.15
CA ASP A 161 -2.26 1.79 -1.99
C ASP A 161 -2.35 1.42 -3.48
N PRO A 162 -3.21 2.10 -4.27
CA PRO A 162 -3.43 1.77 -5.68
C PRO A 162 -2.35 2.31 -6.64
N ALA A 163 -1.35 3.02 -6.14
CA ALA A 163 -0.18 3.49 -6.89
C ALA A 163 1.05 3.51 -5.96
N CYS A 164 1.38 2.33 -5.42
CA CYS A 164 2.23 2.23 -4.24
C CYS A 164 3.71 2.53 -4.45
N GLY A 165 4.16 2.60 -5.71
CA GLY A 165 5.57 2.76 -6.04
C GLY A 165 6.44 1.74 -5.29
N SER A 166 7.51 2.23 -4.68
CA SER A 166 8.44 1.44 -3.85
C SER A 166 7.88 1.02 -2.47
N GLY A 167 6.59 1.26 -2.20
CA GLY A 167 5.89 0.75 -1.02
C GLY A 167 6.01 1.62 0.23
N ALA A 168 6.18 2.94 0.10
CA ALA A 168 6.33 3.85 1.25
C ALA A 168 5.12 3.83 2.19
N PHE A 169 3.89 4.02 1.67
CA PHE A 169 2.67 3.96 2.48
C PHE A 169 2.40 2.56 3.06
N PRO A 170 2.46 1.45 2.27
CA PRO A 170 2.37 0.10 2.83
C PRO A 170 3.32 -0.16 4.01
N MET A 171 4.57 0.29 3.94
CA MET A 171 5.53 0.14 5.05
C MET A 171 5.18 1.03 6.24
N GLY A 172 4.79 2.29 6.02
CA GLY A 172 4.33 3.17 7.09
C GLY A 172 3.13 2.59 7.86
N ILE A 173 2.17 2.00 7.13
CA ILE A 173 1.02 1.29 7.71
C ILE A 173 1.50 0.11 8.58
N LEU A 174 2.39 -0.73 8.06
CA LEU A 174 2.92 -1.88 8.81
C LEU A 174 3.50 -1.42 10.15
N HIS A 175 4.31 -0.35 10.13
CA HIS A 175 5.00 0.14 11.31
C HIS A 175 4.04 0.72 12.35
N LYS A 176 3.10 1.58 11.95
CA LYS A 176 2.09 2.15 12.87
C LYS A 176 1.15 1.09 13.45
N LEU A 177 0.79 0.06 12.68
CA LEU A 177 -0.02 -1.05 13.19
C LEU A 177 0.76 -1.96 14.16
N VAL A 178 2.04 -2.23 13.89
CA VAL A 178 2.91 -2.96 14.82
C VAL A 178 3.05 -2.19 16.13
N LEU A 179 3.31 -0.88 16.06
CA LEU A 179 3.40 0.01 17.23
C LEU A 179 2.11 -0.02 18.06
N ALA A 180 0.95 0.08 17.42
CA ALA A 180 -0.33 -0.02 18.13
C ALA A 180 -0.49 -1.38 18.83
N LEU A 181 -0.11 -2.49 18.19
CA LEU A 181 -0.16 -3.82 18.78
C LEU A 181 0.84 -4.01 19.92
N HIS A 182 2.01 -3.35 19.90
CA HIS A 182 2.95 -3.33 21.04
C HIS A 182 2.29 -2.76 22.29
N LYS A 183 1.49 -1.71 22.15
CA LYS A 183 0.81 -1.05 23.28
C LYS A 183 -0.45 -1.79 23.70
N LEU A 184 -1.24 -2.28 22.74
CA LEU A 184 -2.53 -2.92 23.01
C LEU A 184 -2.42 -4.37 23.50
N ASP A 185 -1.47 -5.15 22.96
CA ASP A 185 -1.26 -6.57 23.32
C ASP A 185 0.24 -6.87 23.44
N PRO A 186 0.94 -6.35 24.47
CA PRO A 186 2.40 -6.42 24.58
C PRO A 186 2.97 -7.84 24.49
N GLU A 187 2.28 -8.82 25.10
CA GLU A 187 2.66 -10.24 25.11
C GLU A 187 2.18 -11.01 23.87
N ASN A 188 1.49 -10.36 22.94
CA ASN A 188 1.01 -10.93 21.68
C ASN A 188 0.12 -12.17 21.87
N LYS A 189 -0.70 -12.17 22.93
CA LYS A 189 -1.58 -13.30 23.25
C LYS A 189 -2.82 -13.29 22.37
N LEU A 190 -3.52 -12.16 22.32
CA LEU A 190 -4.77 -12.01 21.58
C LEU A 190 -4.52 -12.02 20.07
N TRP A 191 -3.51 -11.27 19.62
CA TRP A 191 -3.18 -11.20 18.19
C TRP A 191 -2.76 -12.55 17.63
N LYS A 192 -1.88 -13.29 18.33
CA LYS A 192 -1.45 -14.62 17.89
C LYS A 192 -2.61 -15.61 17.83
N GLU A 193 -3.50 -15.61 18.83
CA GLU A 193 -4.69 -16.47 18.83
C GLU A 193 -5.58 -16.19 17.61
N ARG A 194 -5.81 -14.91 17.30
CA ARG A 194 -6.63 -14.46 16.17
C ARG A 194 -6.01 -14.82 14.83
N LEU A 195 -4.70 -14.61 14.68
CA LEU A 195 -3.95 -15.02 13.49
C LEU A 195 -4.10 -16.53 13.24
N LEU A 196 -3.86 -17.37 14.25
CA LEU A 196 -3.95 -18.82 14.11
C LEU A 196 -5.38 -19.30 13.78
N LYS A 197 -6.42 -18.60 14.25
CA LYS A 197 -7.82 -18.91 13.89
C LYS A 197 -8.10 -18.70 12.40
N ARG A 198 -7.44 -17.75 11.74
CA ARG A 198 -7.58 -17.50 10.29
C ARG A 198 -6.85 -18.51 9.43
N VAL A 199 -5.74 -19.05 9.92
CA VAL A 199 -4.99 -20.07 9.20
C VAL A 199 -5.89 -21.30 8.93
N PRO A 200 -5.92 -21.83 7.69
CA PRO A 200 -6.67 -23.03 7.36
C PRO A 200 -6.35 -24.19 8.30
N ALA A 201 -7.38 -24.95 8.69
CA ALA A 201 -7.26 -25.98 9.72
C ALA A 201 -6.22 -27.05 9.36
N GLU A 202 -6.06 -27.33 8.06
CA GLU A 202 -5.14 -28.31 7.50
C GLU A 202 -3.67 -27.96 7.74
N ILE A 203 -3.32 -26.67 7.81
CA ILE A 203 -1.94 -26.18 7.96
C ILE A 203 -1.70 -25.44 9.28
N ARG A 204 -2.73 -25.33 10.15
CA ARG A 204 -2.67 -24.56 11.39
C ARG A 204 -1.62 -25.08 12.37
N GLU A 205 -1.58 -26.40 12.60
CA GLU A 205 -0.62 -27.00 13.53
C GLU A 205 0.83 -26.81 13.05
N GLU A 206 1.08 -27.01 11.75
CA GLU A 206 2.39 -26.77 11.13
C GLU A 206 2.78 -25.29 11.23
N THR A 207 1.83 -24.40 10.96
CA THR A 207 2.05 -22.95 11.05
C THR A 207 2.37 -22.54 12.48
N GLU A 208 1.61 -23.01 13.47
CA GLU A 208 1.87 -22.74 14.87
C GLU A 208 3.27 -23.21 15.28
N ARG A 209 3.65 -24.45 14.93
CA ARG A 209 4.98 -24.99 15.19
C ARG A 209 6.09 -24.14 14.56
N SER A 210 5.88 -23.68 13.32
CA SER A 210 6.84 -22.81 12.63
C SER A 210 6.99 -21.41 13.22
N LEU A 211 6.02 -20.98 14.05
CA LEU A 211 6.01 -19.68 14.73
C LEU A 211 6.49 -19.75 16.19
N GLN A 212 6.70 -20.95 16.77
CA GLN A 212 7.04 -21.10 18.19
C GLN A 212 8.32 -20.36 18.61
N ASN A 213 9.35 -20.36 17.77
CA ASN A 213 10.64 -19.71 18.06
C ASN A 213 10.80 -18.36 17.36
N LYS A 214 9.70 -17.72 16.94
CA LYS A 214 9.74 -16.45 16.24
C LYS A 214 9.51 -15.29 17.19
N SER A 215 10.14 -14.15 16.89
CA SER A 215 9.91 -12.93 17.65
C SER A 215 8.43 -12.55 17.59
N ILE A 216 7.98 -11.85 18.63
CA ILE A 216 6.63 -11.32 18.68
C ILE A 216 6.34 -10.46 17.44
N ASP A 217 7.32 -9.65 17.04
CA ASP A 217 7.17 -8.72 15.94
C ASP A 217 7.16 -9.42 14.58
N TYR A 218 7.87 -10.54 14.43
CA TYR A 218 7.72 -11.40 13.27
C TYR A 218 6.27 -11.87 13.10
N ILE A 219 5.63 -12.33 14.19
CA ILE A 219 4.26 -12.84 14.18
C ILE A 219 3.26 -11.71 13.85
N ARG A 220 3.46 -10.51 14.44
CA ARG A 220 2.64 -9.33 14.13
C ARG A 220 2.76 -8.92 12.68
N LYS A 221 3.98 -8.72 12.20
CA LYS A 221 4.25 -8.31 10.82
C LYS A 221 3.68 -9.32 9.83
N LEU A 222 3.89 -10.62 10.05
CA LEU A 222 3.39 -11.67 9.16
C LEU A 222 1.87 -11.58 8.97
N GLY A 223 1.11 -11.48 10.07
CA GLY A 223 -0.35 -11.38 10.01
C GLY A 223 -0.87 -10.08 9.40
N LEU A 224 -0.22 -8.96 9.69
CA LEU A 224 -0.58 -7.65 9.12
C LEU A 224 -0.35 -7.63 7.61
N ILE A 225 0.79 -8.14 7.14
CA ILE A 225 1.14 -8.25 5.72
C ILE A 225 0.14 -9.15 4.99
N GLU A 226 -0.28 -10.24 5.61
CA GLU A 226 -1.23 -11.15 4.97
C GLU A 226 -2.62 -10.54 4.85
N HIS A 227 -3.15 -9.98 5.93
CA HIS A 227 -4.59 -9.70 5.97
C HIS A 227 -4.94 -8.24 5.73
N CYS A 228 -4.00 -7.32 6.02
CA CYS A 228 -4.33 -5.91 6.16
C CYS A 228 -3.79 -5.02 5.04
N ILE A 229 -2.65 -5.37 4.45
CA ILE A 229 -1.88 -4.46 3.59
C ILE A 229 -1.88 -4.95 2.13
N TYR A 230 -2.28 -4.06 1.22
CA TYR A 230 -2.36 -4.33 -0.21
C TYR A 230 -1.74 -3.18 -1.01
N GLY A 231 -1.09 -3.50 -2.13
CA GLY A 231 -0.43 -2.52 -2.99
C GLY A 231 -0.56 -2.85 -4.47
N VAL A 232 -0.75 -1.83 -5.29
CA VAL A 232 -0.79 -1.93 -6.75
C VAL A 232 0.08 -0.85 -7.35
N ASP A 233 0.85 -1.20 -8.36
CA ASP A 233 1.57 -0.23 -9.19
C ASP A 233 1.63 -0.73 -10.63
N ILE A 234 1.69 0.18 -11.59
CA ILE A 234 1.81 -0.19 -13.00
C ILE A 234 3.23 -0.67 -13.34
N GLN A 235 4.25 -0.24 -12.58
CA GLN A 235 5.64 -0.58 -12.78
C GLN A 235 6.03 -1.84 -11.99
N GLU A 236 6.37 -2.91 -12.70
CA GLU A 236 6.77 -4.21 -12.10
C GLU A 236 7.92 -4.06 -11.12
N ILE A 237 8.93 -3.28 -11.49
CA ILE A 237 10.13 -3.09 -10.68
C ILE A 237 9.82 -2.36 -9.35
N ALA A 238 8.83 -1.48 -9.32
CA ALA A 238 8.38 -0.81 -8.10
C ALA A 238 7.73 -1.83 -7.14
N ILE A 239 6.90 -2.73 -7.68
CA ILE A 239 6.32 -3.86 -6.94
C ILE A 239 7.39 -4.80 -6.40
N GLN A 240 8.43 -5.13 -7.18
CA GLN A 240 9.52 -5.98 -6.70
C GLN A 240 10.27 -5.35 -5.52
N ILE A 241 10.44 -4.02 -5.53
CA ILE A 241 11.09 -3.30 -4.43
C ILE A 241 10.20 -3.25 -3.20
N SER A 242 8.91 -2.98 -3.38
CA SER A 242 7.95 -3.06 -2.28
C SER A 242 8.03 -4.45 -1.63
N LYS A 243 7.96 -5.54 -2.41
CA LYS A 243 8.11 -6.92 -1.91
C LYS A 243 9.45 -7.14 -1.18
N LEU A 244 10.55 -6.65 -1.74
CA LEU A 244 11.87 -6.76 -1.11
C LEU A 244 11.91 -6.06 0.26
N ARG A 245 11.32 -4.88 0.40
CA ARG A 245 11.27 -4.15 1.69
C ARG A 245 10.49 -4.94 2.75
N PHE A 246 9.33 -5.48 2.39
CA PHE A 246 8.58 -6.36 3.29
C PHE A 246 9.37 -7.62 3.67
N PHE A 247 10.11 -8.21 2.73
CA PHE A 247 10.97 -9.35 3.02
C PHE A 247 12.11 -9.02 3.96
N ILE A 248 12.76 -7.87 3.79
CA ILE A 248 13.83 -7.42 4.70
C ILE A 248 13.23 -7.17 6.10
N SER A 249 12.11 -6.47 6.18
CA SER A 249 11.41 -6.19 7.45
C SER A 249 11.02 -7.46 8.21
N LEU A 250 10.67 -8.55 7.51
CA LEU A 250 10.42 -9.86 8.11
C LEU A 250 11.71 -10.61 8.45
N LEU A 251 12.73 -10.53 7.60
CA LEU A 251 13.98 -11.27 7.79
C LEU A 251 14.74 -10.81 9.03
N VAL A 252 14.75 -9.49 9.28
CA VAL A 252 15.35 -8.85 10.44
C VAL A 252 14.82 -9.40 11.76
N GLU A 253 13.54 -9.75 11.80
CA GLU A 253 12.87 -10.27 13.00
C GLU A 253 13.12 -11.76 13.27
N GLN A 254 13.79 -12.46 12.35
CA GLN A 254 14.04 -13.88 12.51
C GLN A 254 15.27 -14.13 13.36
N GLN A 255 15.08 -14.89 14.44
CA GLN A 255 16.18 -15.38 15.27
C GLN A 255 16.85 -16.59 14.61
N ILE A 256 18.18 -16.64 14.71
CA ILE A 256 19.04 -17.69 14.16
C ILE A 256 19.31 -18.72 15.26
N ASP A 257 19.14 -20.00 14.94
CA ASP A 257 19.53 -21.12 15.78
C ASP A 257 20.44 -22.08 14.98
N ASP A 258 21.76 -21.95 15.17
CA ASP A 258 22.76 -22.73 14.43
C ASP A 258 22.68 -24.24 14.66
N THR A 259 21.92 -24.70 15.66
CA THR A 259 21.72 -26.13 15.93
C THR A 259 20.64 -26.76 15.06
N LYS A 260 19.79 -25.95 14.41
CA LYS A 260 18.66 -26.41 13.61
C LYS A 260 18.94 -26.34 12.11
N PRO A 261 18.24 -27.18 11.29
CA PRO A 261 18.26 -27.06 9.84
C PRO A 261 17.88 -25.65 9.37
N ASN A 262 18.58 -25.14 8.35
CA ASN A 262 18.42 -23.78 7.84
C ASN A 262 18.52 -22.68 8.92
N ARG A 263 19.20 -22.97 10.03
CA ARG A 263 19.33 -22.12 11.21
C ARG A 263 18.00 -21.66 11.82
N ASP A 264 16.95 -22.48 11.70
CA ASP A 264 15.56 -22.15 12.06
C ASP A 264 14.97 -20.96 11.27
N ILE A 265 15.59 -20.52 10.17
CA ILE A 265 15.06 -19.44 9.35
C ILE A 265 13.90 -19.96 8.50
N ARG A 266 12.75 -19.29 8.62
CA ARG A 266 11.54 -19.59 7.86
C ARG A 266 11.68 -19.04 6.44
N ALA A 267 11.12 -19.77 5.48
CA ALA A 267 10.97 -19.27 4.13
C ALA A 267 10.11 -18.00 4.12
N LEU A 268 10.47 -17.04 3.27
CA LEU A 268 9.71 -15.82 3.11
C LEU A 268 8.31 -16.13 2.54
N PRO A 269 7.26 -15.41 2.99
CA PRO A 269 5.90 -15.63 2.53
C PRO A 269 5.73 -15.28 1.05
N ASN A 270 4.68 -15.78 0.42
CA ASN A 270 4.35 -15.41 -0.95
C ASN A 270 3.59 -14.06 -0.97
N LEU A 271 4.19 -13.02 -1.54
CA LEU A 271 3.59 -11.68 -1.61
C LEU A 271 2.94 -11.35 -2.98
N GLU A 272 2.86 -12.31 -3.89
CA GLU A 272 2.39 -12.09 -5.28
C GLU A 272 0.93 -11.65 -5.37
N THR A 273 0.14 -11.93 -4.33
CA THR A 273 -1.28 -11.58 -4.22
C THR A 273 -1.54 -10.51 -3.16
N LYS A 274 -0.48 -9.81 -2.74
CA LYS A 274 -0.54 -8.62 -1.87
C LYS A 274 -0.02 -7.38 -2.58
N PHE A 275 1.01 -7.56 -3.40
CA PHE A 275 1.58 -6.52 -4.23
C PHE A 275 1.52 -6.95 -5.70
N VAL A 276 0.64 -6.29 -6.47
CA VAL A 276 0.33 -6.68 -7.84
C VAL A 276 0.74 -5.60 -8.82
N ALA A 277 1.42 -6.00 -9.89
CA ALA A 277 1.73 -5.11 -11.01
C ALA A 277 0.50 -5.01 -11.93
N ALA A 278 -0.22 -3.88 -11.89
CA ALA A 278 -1.44 -3.68 -12.67
C ALA A 278 -1.78 -2.22 -12.94
N ASN A 279 -2.56 -1.97 -14.01
CA ASN A 279 -3.20 -0.68 -14.24
C ASN A 279 -4.48 -0.54 -13.39
N THR A 280 -4.37 0.16 -12.26
CA THR A 280 -5.48 0.43 -11.34
C THR A 280 -6.69 1.10 -11.99
N LEU A 281 -6.47 1.95 -13.00
CA LEU A 281 -7.52 2.75 -13.62
C LEU A 281 -8.33 1.99 -14.68
N ILE A 282 -7.99 0.75 -15.02
CA ILE A 282 -8.72 -0.06 -15.99
C ILE A 282 -9.37 -1.23 -15.25
N GLY A 283 -10.71 -1.24 -15.22
CA GLY A 283 -11.49 -2.31 -14.58
C GLY A 283 -11.90 -3.42 -15.54
N LEU A 284 -12.59 -4.43 -15.00
CA LEU A 284 -13.23 -5.49 -15.77
C LEU A 284 -14.69 -5.14 -16.10
N ASN A 285 -15.19 -5.65 -17.22
CA ASN A 285 -16.60 -5.57 -17.57
C ASN A 285 -17.35 -6.74 -16.95
N LYS A 286 -17.84 -6.54 -15.72
CA LYS A 286 -18.66 -7.51 -14.99
C LYS A 286 -20.14 -7.41 -15.40
N PRO A 287 -20.89 -8.51 -15.46
CA PRO A 287 -22.32 -8.48 -15.75
C PRO A 287 -23.09 -7.73 -14.66
N ASN A 288 -24.03 -6.86 -15.04
CA ASN A 288 -24.82 -6.01 -14.12
C ASN A 288 -25.83 -6.79 -13.24
N GLN A 289 -26.02 -8.10 -13.45
CA GLN A 289 -26.95 -8.91 -12.68
C GLN A 289 -26.21 -9.64 -11.55
N MET A 290 -26.35 -9.08 -10.37
CA MET A 290 -25.82 -9.53 -9.07
C MET A 290 -26.37 -10.88 -8.57
N GLY A 291 -26.95 -11.72 -9.44
CA GLY A 291 -27.73 -12.90 -9.04
C GLY A 291 -27.56 -14.17 -9.89
N LEU A 292 -26.65 -14.20 -10.86
CA LEU A 292 -26.37 -15.39 -11.67
C LEU A 292 -24.86 -15.60 -11.90
N VAL A 293 -24.03 -15.30 -10.89
CA VAL A 293 -22.71 -15.94 -10.86
C VAL A 293 -22.99 -17.42 -10.64
N SER A 294 -22.57 -18.29 -11.57
CA SER A 294 -22.79 -19.72 -11.39
C SER A 294 -22.12 -20.18 -10.10
N ASN A 295 -22.74 -21.12 -9.37
CA ASN A 295 -22.14 -21.72 -8.18
C ASN A 295 -20.71 -22.21 -8.45
N ASP A 296 -20.41 -22.63 -9.68
CA ASP A 296 -19.09 -23.07 -10.10
C ASP A 296 -18.03 -21.95 -10.04
N VAL A 297 -18.36 -20.72 -10.41
CA VAL A 297 -17.43 -19.57 -10.31
C VAL A 297 -17.08 -19.30 -8.86
N GLU A 298 -18.07 -19.23 -7.97
CA GLU A 298 -17.83 -19.01 -6.53
C GLU A 298 -16.99 -20.15 -5.92
N ILE A 299 -17.26 -21.39 -6.30
CA ILE A 299 -16.49 -22.56 -5.86
C ILE A 299 -15.03 -22.44 -6.31
N TYR A 300 -14.78 -22.13 -7.59
CA TYR A 300 -13.41 -22.04 -8.10
C TYR A 300 -12.65 -20.83 -7.56
N GLU A 301 -13.31 -19.69 -7.38
CA GLU A 301 -12.72 -18.53 -6.70
C GLU A 301 -12.30 -18.89 -5.28
N LYS A 302 -13.20 -19.50 -4.48
CA LYS A 302 -12.87 -19.92 -3.12
C LYS A 302 -11.69 -20.90 -3.08
N GLN A 303 -11.67 -21.89 -3.98
CA GLN A 303 -10.54 -22.82 -4.09
C GLN A 303 -9.23 -22.11 -4.42
N LEU A 304 -9.28 -21.12 -5.31
CA LEU A 304 -8.11 -20.35 -5.73
C LEU A 304 -7.58 -19.47 -4.60
N PHE A 305 -8.44 -18.83 -3.80
CA PHE A 305 -8.02 -18.07 -2.63
C PHE A 305 -7.48 -18.95 -1.50
N ASN A 306 -8.09 -20.10 -1.23
CA ASN A 306 -7.54 -21.05 -0.27
C ASN A 306 -6.12 -21.50 -0.66
N ILE A 307 -5.88 -21.79 -1.95
CA ILE A 307 -4.54 -22.15 -2.44
C ILE A 307 -3.54 -21.00 -2.24
N ARG A 308 -3.98 -19.75 -2.41
CA ARG A 308 -3.13 -18.56 -2.21
C ARG A 308 -2.77 -18.36 -0.74
N GLU A 309 -3.70 -18.59 0.18
CA GLU A 309 -3.41 -18.61 1.63
C GLU A 309 -2.44 -19.74 2.00
N GLU A 310 -2.65 -20.95 1.46
CA GLU A 310 -1.70 -22.06 1.65
C GLU A 310 -0.29 -21.70 1.14
N LEU A 311 -0.20 -21.06 -0.04
CA LEU A 311 1.06 -20.60 -0.63
C LEU A 311 1.79 -19.56 0.23
N PHE A 312 1.04 -18.72 0.95
CA PHE A 312 1.59 -17.70 1.82
C PHE A 312 2.39 -18.32 2.98
N TYR A 313 1.84 -19.35 3.62
CA TYR A 313 2.43 -20.01 4.79
C TYR A 313 3.40 -21.15 4.48
N THR A 314 3.29 -21.76 3.29
CA THR A 314 4.12 -22.91 2.91
C THR A 314 5.62 -22.60 2.98
N ASN A 315 6.40 -23.47 3.61
CA ASN A 315 7.86 -23.32 3.72
C ASN A 315 8.65 -24.11 2.66
N SER A 316 8.05 -25.15 2.08
CA SER A 316 8.68 -26.06 1.13
C SER A 316 8.57 -25.57 -0.31
N ARG A 317 9.71 -25.47 -1.01
CA ARG A 317 9.74 -25.15 -2.45
C ARG A 317 8.94 -26.16 -3.28
N LYS A 318 9.00 -27.44 -2.91
CA LYS A 318 8.29 -28.52 -3.63
C LYS A 318 6.78 -28.33 -3.54
N GLU A 319 6.28 -28.01 -2.34
CA GLU A 319 4.86 -27.73 -2.12
C GLU A 319 4.42 -26.45 -2.82
N LYS A 320 5.22 -25.37 -2.76
CA LYS A 320 4.92 -24.13 -3.51
C LYS A 320 4.72 -24.40 -5.00
N LEU A 321 5.60 -25.18 -5.63
CA LEU A 321 5.47 -25.54 -7.04
C LEU A 321 4.22 -26.41 -7.32
N ALA A 322 3.87 -27.31 -6.40
CA ALA A 322 2.67 -28.13 -6.54
C ALA A 322 1.38 -27.28 -6.43
N LEU A 323 1.32 -26.35 -5.47
CA LEU A 323 0.21 -25.42 -5.28
C LEU A 323 0.07 -24.47 -6.47
N GLN A 324 1.17 -23.93 -7.01
CA GLN A 324 1.15 -23.11 -8.23
C GLN A 324 0.57 -23.87 -9.43
N LYS A 325 0.94 -25.15 -9.59
CA LYS A 325 0.38 -25.99 -10.65
C LYS A 325 -1.13 -26.23 -10.45
N LYS A 326 -1.57 -26.45 -9.20
CA LYS A 326 -2.99 -26.62 -8.85
C LYS A 326 -3.77 -25.32 -9.10
N GLU A 327 -3.24 -24.17 -8.71
CA GLU A 327 -3.83 -22.85 -8.93
C GLU A 327 -4.05 -22.59 -10.43
N LYS A 328 -3.06 -22.89 -11.27
CA LYS A 328 -3.18 -22.80 -12.73
C LYS A 328 -4.31 -23.69 -13.29
N GLN A 329 -4.46 -24.91 -12.78
CA GLN A 329 -5.56 -25.80 -13.19
C GLN A 329 -6.93 -25.25 -12.80
N ILE A 330 -7.05 -24.60 -11.64
CA ILE A 330 -8.30 -23.95 -11.21
C ILE A 330 -8.60 -22.73 -12.08
N ARG A 331 -7.61 -21.91 -12.45
CA ARG A 331 -7.80 -20.77 -13.38
C ARG A 331 -8.36 -21.19 -14.74
N GLU A 332 -7.89 -22.31 -15.31
CA GLU A 332 -8.43 -22.83 -16.57
C GLU A 332 -9.89 -23.29 -16.45
N LYS A 333 -10.28 -23.87 -15.31
CA LYS A 333 -11.69 -24.22 -15.04
C LYS A 333 -12.55 -22.97 -14.82
N LEU A 334 -12.03 -22.00 -14.07
CA LEU A 334 -12.66 -20.71 -13.82
C LEU A 334 -12.94 -19.98 -15.14
N LYS A 335 -12.02 -20.04 -16.11
CA LYS A 335 -12.23 -19.49 -17.47
C LYS A 335 -13.51 -19.99 -18.13
N ILE A 336 -13.75 -21.30 -18.08
CA ILE A 336 -14.93 -21.93 -18.68
C ILE A 336 -16.19 -21.49 -17.93
N ALA A 337 -16.13 -21.49 -16.60
CA ALA A 337 -17.25 -21.08 -15.74
C ALA A 337 -17.61 -19.58 -15.88
N LEU A 338 -16.62 -18.70 -16.07
CA LEU A 338 -16.85 -17.27 -16.30
C LEU A 338 -17.57 -17.05 -17.64
N LYS A 339 -17.16 -17.77 -18.70
CA LYS A 339 -17.82 -17.69 -20.02
C LYS A 339 -19.28 -18.16 -19.98
N SER A 340 -19.59 -19.20 -19.20
CA SER A 340 -20.98 -19.65 -19.02
C SER A 340 -21.82 -18.73 -18.12
N SER A 341 -21.18 -17.93 -17.26
CA SER A 341 -21.85 -17.02 -16.30
C SER A 341 -22.07 -15.60 -16.85
N GLY A 342 -21.94 -15.39 -18.16
CA GLY A 342 -22.25 -14.11 -18.80
C GLY A 342 -21.18 -13.02 -18.68
N PHE A 343 -19.95 -13.36 -18.24
CA PHE A 343 -18.82 -12.45 -18.39
C PHE A 343 -18.48 -12.24 -19.87
N SER A 344 -18.01 -11.04 -20.21
CA SER A 344 -17.47 -10.80 -21.55
C SER A 344 -16.27 -11.72 -21.81
N ASN A 345 -16.11 -12.19 -23.06
CA ASN A 345 -14.97 -13.02 -23.44
C ASN A 345 -13.63 -12.37 -23.07
N ASP A 346 -13.51 -11.06 -23.26
CA ASP A 346 -12.33 -10.27 -22.87
C ASP A 346 -12.05 -10.34 -21.36
N SER A 347 -13.07 -10.15 -20.51
CA SER A 347 -12.89 -10.21 -19.05
C SER A 347 -12.56 -11.63 -18.56
N ALA A 348 -13.23 -12.65 -19.10
CA ALA A 348 -12.96 -14.04 -18.76
C ALA A 348 -11.52 -14.45 -19.15
N GLU A 349 -11.02 -13.99 -20.30
CA GLU A 349 -9.65 -14.25 -20.75
C GLU A 349 -8.62 -13.48 -19.93
N LYS A 350 -8.89 -12.22 -19.60
CA LYS A 350 -8.07 -11.41 -18.69
C LYS A 350 -7.87 -12.10 -17.34
N ILE A 351 -8.96 -12.54 -16.70
CA ILE A 351 -8.92 -13.22 -15.40
C ILE A 351 -8.12 -14.53 -15.49
N ALA A 352 -8.42 -15.38 -16.47
CA ALA A 352 -7.82 -16.70 -16.57
C ALA A 352 -6.32 -16.67 -16.91
N ASN A 353 -5.92 -15.72 -17.77
CA ASN A 353 -4.53 -15.62 -18.23
C ASN A 353 -3.65 -14.82 -17.26
N TRP A 354 -4.23 -14.07 -16.32
CA TRP A 354 -3.44 -13.36 -15.33
C TRP A 354 -2.72 -14.34 -14.41
N ASP A 355 -1.39 -14.30 -14.42
CA ASP A 355 -0.53 -15.14 -13.61
C ASP A 355 0.15 -14.32 -12.52
N PRO A 356 -0.26 -14.45 -11.25
CA PRO A 356 0.38 -13.71 -10.16
C PRO A 356 1.85 -14.11 -9.99
N PHE A 357 2.27 -15.28 -10.48
CA PHE A 357 3.66 -15.75 -10.34
C PHE A 357 4.59 -15.29 -11.47
N ASP A 358 4.06 -14.60 -12.49
CA ASP A 358 4.89 -13.94 -13.49
C ASP A 358 5.37 -12.59 -12.96
N GLN A 359 6.62 -12.56 -12.51
CA GLN A 359 7.25 -11.37 -11.93
C GLN A 359 7.73 -10.36 -12.99
N THR A 360 7.53 -10.66 -14.29
CA THR A 360 8.04 -9.90 -15.42
C THR A 360 6.95 -9.26 -16.29
N SER A 361 5.70 -9.29 -15.82
CA SER A 361 4.59 -8.66 -16.53
C SER A 361 3.69 -7.85 -15.60
N SER A 362 3.27 -6.69 -16.12
CA SER A 362 2.22 -5.85 -15.55
C SER A 362 0.88 -6.13 -16.22
N SER A 363 -0.17 -6.30 -15.42
CA SER A 363 -1.52 -6.49 -15.92
C SER A 363 -2.10 -5.17 -16.45
N GLY A 364 -2.72 -5.20 -17.62
CA GLY A 364 -3.42 -4.03 -18.19
C GLY A 364 -4.72 -3.64 -17.50
N TRP A 365 -5.11 -4.33 -16.41
CA TRP A 365 -6.34 -4.13 -15.66
C TRP A 365 -6.16 -4.51 -14.20
N PHE A 366 -7.01 -3.98 -13.32
CA PHE A 366 -7.02 -4.27 -11.90
C PHE A 366 -8.44 -4.54 -11.39
N ASP A 367 -8.59 -5.62 -10.62
CA ASP A 367 -9.82 -5.93 -9.90
C ASP A 367 -9.52 -6.54 -8.53
N PRO A 368 -10.00 -5.94 -7.42
CA PRO A 368 -9.65 -6.39 -6.07
C PRO A 368 -10.23 -7.76 -5.72
N GLU A 369 -11.35 -8.17 -6.33
CA GLU A 369 -11.96 -9.47 -6.09
C GLU A 369 -11.09 -10.58 -6.67
N PHE A 370 -10.69 -10.49 -7.95
CA PHE A 370 -9.90 -11.55 -8.58
C PHE A 370 -8.42 -11.54 -8.19
N MET A 371 -7.86 -10.37 -7.89
CA MET A 371 -6.44 -10.24 -7.56
C MET A 371 -6.16 -10.43 -6.07
N PHE A 372 -7.03 -9.92 -5.20
CA PHE A 372 -6.82 -9.91 -3.74
C PHE A 372 -7.85 -10.69 -2.93
N GLY A 373 -8.95 -11.13 -3.54
CA GLY A 373 -10.05 -11.78 -2.82
C GLY A 373 -10.91 -10.80 -2.02
N VAL A 374 -10.79 -9.50 -2.32
CA VAL A 374 -11.51 -8.44 -1.60
C VAL A 374 -12.76 -8.06 -2.40
N LYS A 375 -13.92 -8.56 -1.96
CA LYS A 375 -15.22 -8.31 -2.60
C LYS A 375 -15.95 -7.07 -2.06
N ASP A 376 -15.82 -6.82 -0.76
CA ASP A 376 -16.59 -5.77 -0.08
C ASP A 376 -15.91 -4.39 -0.10
N GLY A 377 -14.71 -4.30 -0.68
CA GLY A 377 -13.89 -3.08 -0.71
C GLY A 377 -12.93 -2.97 0.48
N PHE A 378 -12.26 -1.82 0.55
CA PHE A 378 -11.23 -1.48 1.54
C PHE A 378 -11.74 -0.50 2.59
N ASP A 379 -11.19 -0.57 3.80
CA ASP A 379 -11.48 0.38 4.88
C ASP A 379 -10.74 1.70 4.67
N ILE A 380 -9.50 1.62 4.15
CA ILE A 380 -8.66 2.78 3.85
C ILE A 380 -8.03 2.62 2.46
N VAL A 381 -8.04 3.69 1.67
CA VAL A 381 -7.28 3.86 0.44
C VAL A 381 -6.32 5.02 0.64
N ILE A 382 -5.03 4.81 0.47
CA ILE A 382 -4.00 5.82 0.75
C ILE A 382 -2.93 5.79 -0.32
N GLY A 383 -2.31 6.92 -0.65
CA GLY A 383 -1.25 6.91 -1.66
C GLY A 383 -0.85 8.28 -2.20
N ASN A 384 0.09 8.25 -3.15
CA ASN A 384 0.55 9.39 -3.93
C ASN A 384 0.36 9.08 -5.42
N PRO A 385 -0.84 9.34 -5.98
CA PRO A 385 -1.13 9.04 -7.39
C PRO A 385 -0.25 9.84 -8.37
N PRO A 386 -0.05 9.36 -9.61
CA PRO A 386 0.89 9.97 -10.56
C PRO A 386 0.46 11.35 -11.08
N TYR A 387 1.41 12.30 -11.13
CA TYR A 387 1.19 13.68 -11.58
C TYR A 387 1.41 13.84 -13.10
N ILE A 388 0.54 13.20 -13.87
CA ILE A 388 0.63 13.16 -15.33
C ILE A 388 -0.61 13.78 -15.95
N GLN A 389 -0.42 14.74 -16.85
CA GLN A 389 -1.49 15.32 -17.66
C GLN A 389 -2.03 14.31 -18.67
N LEU A 390 -3.36 14.21 -18.79
CA LEU A 390 -4.03 13.28 -19.70
C LEU A 390 -3.71 13.55 -21.18
N GLN A 391 -3.29 14.78 -21.54
CA GLN A 391 -2.87 15.15 -22.90
C GLN A 391 -1.50 14.60 -23.28
N LYS A 392 -0.68 14.15 -22.33
CA LYS A 392 0.65 13.59 -22.62
C LYS A 392 0.52 12.31 -23.44
N ALA A 393 1.49 12.10 -24.33
CA ALA A 393 1.60 10.85 -25.08
C ALA A 393 1.84 9.69 -24.11
N PHE A 394 1.03 8.64 -24.23
CA PHE A 394 1.27 7.38 -23.54
C PHE A 394 2.23 6.51 -24.35
N ASN A 395 2.05 6.49 -25.68
CA ASN A 395 2.99 5.92 -26.63
C ASN A 395 2.95 6.72 -27.95
N ILE A 396 3.68 6.27 -28.97
CA ILE A 396 3.79 6.93 -30.29
C ILE A 396 2.42 7.21 -30.92
N LYS A 397 1.39 6.39 -30.61
CA LYS A 397 0.09 6.42 -31.29
C LYS A 397 -1.04 7.05 -30.48
N ILE A 398 -0.99 7.01 -29.14
CA ILE A 398 -2.12 7.43 -28.30
C ILE A 398 -1.67 8.26 -27.08
N LYS A 399 -2.57 9.14 -26.62
CA LYS A 399 -2.44 9.89 -25.36
C LYS A 399 -3.11 9.15 -24.20
N TYR A 400 -2.76 9.50 -22.96
CA TYR A 400 -3.44 8.95 -21.78
C TYR A 400 -4.96 9.22 -21.79
N ALA A 401 -5.39 10.38 -22.28
CA ALA A 401 -6.81 10.70 -22.47
C ALA A 401 -7.53 9.68 -23.36
N ASP A 402 -6.86 9.12 -24.36
CA ASP A 402 -7.47 8.16 -25.29
C ASP A 402 -7.52 6.75 -24.70
N LEU A 403 -6.64 6.44 -23.74
CA LEU A 403 -6.65 5.20 -22.97
C LEU A 403 -7.82 5.17 -21.98
N TYR A 404 -8.07 6.29 -21.27
CA TYR A 404 -9.03 6.33 -20.16
C TYR A 404 -10.42 6.87 -20.50
N LYS A 405 -10.63 7.48 -21.69
CA LYS A 405 -11.93 8.07 -22.09
C LYS A 405 -13.13 7.13 -22.01
N ASN A 406 -12.93 5.82 -22.19
CA ASN A 406 -14.00 4.82 -22.22
C ASN A 406 -14.17 4.08 -20.87
N GLN A 407 -13.47 4.51 -19.82
CA GLN A 407 -13.57 3.92 -18.48
C GLN A 407 -14.71 4.51 -17.64
N ASN A 408 -15.49 5.44 -18.20
CA ASN A 408 -16.70 6.04 -17.59
C ASN A 408 -16.47 6.77 -16.26
N TYR A 409 -15.28 7.32 -16.03
CA TYR A 409 -15.02 8.19 -14.87
C TYR A 409 -15.78 9.52 -15.00
N LYS A 410 -16.54 9.88 -13.97
CA LYS A 410 -17.21 11.18 -13.83
C LYS A 410 -16.21 12.33 -13.71
N THR A 411 -15.04 12.09 -13.11
CA THR A 411 -13.97 13.07 -12.95
C THR A 411 -13.11 13.24 -14.21
N PHE A 412 -13.38 12.49 -15.28
CA PHE A 412 -12.59 12.56 -16.51
C PHE A 412 -12.74 13.91 -17.21
N ASP A 413 -11.62 14.60 -17.37
CA ASP A 413 -11.47 15.73 -18.27
C ASP A 413 -10.24 15.50 -19.16
N ARG A 414 -10.37 15.64 -20.48
CA ARG A 414 -9.26 15.41 -21.42
C ARG A 414 -8.07 16.31 -21.13
N THR A 415 -8.30 17.45 -20.47
CA THR A 415 -7.27 18.43 -20.12
C THR A 415 -6.72 18.31 -18.70
N GLY A 416 -7.29 17.41 -17.89
CA GLY A 416 -6.92 17.21 -16.50
C GLY A 416 -5.74 16.28 -16.29
N ASP A 417 -5.48 16.01 -15.01
CA ASP A 417 -4.41 15.10 -14.57
C ASP A 417 -4.95 13.71 -14.23
N ILE A 418 -4.11 12.68 -14.37
CA ILE A 418 -4.43 11.28 -14.08
C ILE A 418 -4.89 11.09 -12.62
N TYR A 419 -4.32 11.82 -11.65
CA TYR A 419 -4.73 11.70 -10.25
C TYR A 419 -6.22 12.02 -10.02
N CYS A 420 -6.87 12.79 -10.91
CA CYS A 420 -8.32 13.04 -10.84
C CYS A 420 -9.12 11.74 -11.00
N LEU A 421 -8.63 10.82 -11.84
CA LEU A 421 -9.24 9.49 -12.03
C LEU A 421 -8.96 8.59 -10.82
N PHE A 422 -7.79 8.72 -10.20
CA PHE A 422 -7.45 7.98 -8.98
C PHE A 422 -8.33 8.35 -7.79
N TYR A 423 -8.75 9.61 -7.64
CA TYR A 423 -9.71 9.99 -6.60
C TYR A 423 -11.02 9.24 -6.75
N GLU A 424 -11.59 9.19 -7.96
CA GLU A 424 -12.83 8.45 -8.21
C GLU A 424 -12.62 6.95 -8.05
N LYS A 425 -11.54 6.39 -8.61
CA LYS A 425 -11.20 4.97 -8.46
C LYS A 425 -11.00 4.58 -7.00
N GLY A 426 -10.32 5.41 -6.22
CA GLY A 426 -10.09 5.16 -4.79
C GLY A 426 -11.40 5.12 -4.00
N ILE A 427 -12.32 6.06 -4.24
CA ILE A 427 -13.67 5.99 -3.64
C ILE A 427 -14.43 4.73 -4.08
N GLN A 428 -14.30 4.30 -5.34
CA GLN A 428 -14.92 3.06 -5.82
C GLN A 428 -14.35 1.79 -5.14
N LEU A 429 -13.08 1.82 -4.73
CA LEU A 429 -12.43 0.71 -4.01
C LEU A 429 -12.84 0.66 -2.53
N LEU A 430 -13.33 1.75 -1.95
CA LEU A 430 -13.72 1.81 -0.54
C LEU A 430 -15.05 1.11 -0.26
N LYS A 431 -15.13 0.50 0.93
CA LYS A 431 -16.39 0.22 1.63
C LYS A 431 -17.15 1.51 1.92
N ASP A 432 -18.44 1.38 2.19
CA ASP A 432 -19.21 2.52 2.70
C ASP A 432 -18.64 3.00 4.03
N ASN A 433 -18.50 4.32 4.16
CA ASN A 433 -17.80 5.01 5.24
C ASN A 433 -16.29 4.73 5.35
N GLY A 434 -15.67 4.10 4.35
CA GLY A 434 -14.22 3.99 4.25
C GLY A 434 -13.55 5.36 4.01
N LEU A 435 -12.24 5.42 4.22
CA LEU A 435 -11.42 6.63 4.17
C LEU A 435 -10.47 6.63 2.98
N LEU A 436 -10.39 7.74 2.24
CA LEU A 436 -9.40 7.97 1.22
C LEU A 436 -8.48 9.10 1.64
N THR A 437 -7.17 8.87 1.58
CA THR A 437 -6.15 9.88 1.93
C THR A 437 -5.11 9.95 0.81
N TYR A 438 -5.14 11.01 0.00
CA TYR A 438 -4.14 11.20 -1.06
C TYR A 438 -3.39 12.51 -0.90
N ILE A 439 -2.10 12.45 -1.25
CA ILE A 439 -1.32 13.62 -1.61
C ILE A 439 -1.36 13.81 -3.12
N THR A 440 -1.78 14.98 -3.60
CA THR A 440 -1.82 15.31 -5.04
C THR A 440 -1.40 16.75 -5.29
N SER A 441 -1.32 17.18 -6.55
CA SER A 441 -1.14 18.60 -6.87
C SER A 441 -2.37 19.42 -6.47
N ASN A 442 -2.16 20.58 -5.83
CA ASN A 442 -3.25 21.45 -5.39
C ASN A 442 -4.01 22.17 -6.54
N LYS A 443 -3.55 22.02 -7.79
CA LYS A 443 -4.07 22.71 -8.98
C LYS A 443 -5.55 22.45 -9.26
N TRP A 444 -6.04 21.23 -9.00
CA TRP A 444 -7.44 20.87 -9.23
C TRP A 444 -8.41 21.76 -8.45
N MET A 445 -7.97 22.39 -7.36
CA MET A 445 -8.80 23.30 -6.57
C MET A 445 -9.17 24.58 -7.32
N ARG A 446 -8.30 25.06 -8.23
CA ARG A 446 -8.44 26.36 -8.91
C ARG A 446 -8.59 26.22 -10.44
N ALA A 447 -8.07 25.15 -11.02
CA ALA A 447 -8.07 24.97 -12.48
C ALA A 447 -9.45 24.57 -13.03
N GLY A 448 -9.71 24.94 -14.28
CA GLY A 448 -10.96 24.61 -15.00
C GLY A 448 -11.21 23.11 -15.12
N TYR A 449 -10.17 22.32 -15.46
CA TYR A 449 -10.30 20.86 -15.57
C TYR A 449 -10.73 20.18 -14.25
N GLY A 450 -10.51 20.85 -13.10
CA GLY A 450 -10.85 20.33 -11.78
C GLY A 450 -12.33 20.49 -11.42
N GLU A 451 -13.15 21.13 -12.25
CA GLU A 451 -14.58 21.36 -11.97
C GLU A 451 -15.33 20.05 -11.66
N LYS A 452 -15.17 19.03 -12.50
CA LYS A 452 -15.80 17.72 -12.29
C LYS A 452 -15.32 17.02 -11.03
N LEU A 453 -14.05 17.19 -10.67
CA LEU A 453 -13.50 16.63 -9.44
C LEU A 453 -14.07 17.35 -8.20
N ARG A 454 -14.21 18.67 -8.24
CA ARG A 454 -14.86 19.43 -7.17
C ARG A 454 -16.32 19.01 -7.01
N GLU A 455 -17.08 18.88 -8.11
CA GLU A 455 -18.46 18.37 -8.09
C GLU A 455 -18.55 16.91 -7.59
N PHE A 456 -17.53 16.10 -7.85
CA PHE A 456 -17.45 14.75 -7.32
C PHE A 456 -17.28 14.76 -5.79
N PHE A 457 -16.41 15.63 -5.25
CA PHE A 457 -16.20 15.73 -3.80
C PHE A 457 -17.41 16.25 -3.03
N THR A 458 -18.26 17.09 -3.62
CA THR A 458 -19.51 17.54 -2.95
C THR A 458 -20.51 16.41 -2.73
N LYS A 459 -20.35 15.27 -3.42
CA LYS A 459 -21.21 14.08 -3.25
C LYS A 459 -20.74 13.17 -2.13
N HIS A 460 -19.57 13.47 -1.54
CA HIS A 460 -18.92 12.72 -0.46
C HIS A 460 -18.66 13.63 0.74
N ASN A 461 -17.89 13.16 1.73
CA ASN A 461 -17.63 13.91 2.96
C ASN A 461 -16.13 14.20 3.14
N PRO A 462 -15.59 15.30 2.58
CA PRO A 462 -14.23 15.75 2.85
C PRO A 462 -14.07 16.08 4.34
N LEU A 463 -13.15 15.40 5.01
CA LEU A 463 -12.91 15.59 6.44
C LEU A 463 -11.82 16.64 6.66
N GLN A 464 -10.72 16.51 5.92
CA GLN A 464 -9.56 17.37 6.06
C GLN A 464 -8.91 17.66 4.71
N LEU A 465 -8.50 18.90 4.51
CA LEU A 465 -7.75 19.38 3.35
C LEU A 465 -6.57 20.20 3.85
N VAL A 466 -5.36 19.70 3.62
CA VAL A 466 -4.11 20.37 3.99
C VAL A 466 -3.41 20.83 2.71
N ASP A 467 -3.34 22.13 2.46
CA ASP A 467 -2.54 22.69 1.37
C ASP A 467 -1.10 22.87 1.87
N LEU A 468 -0.16 22.11 1.30
CA LEU A 468 1.23 22.06 1.78
C LEU A 468 2.04 23.28 1.34
N GLY A 469 1.47 24.19 0.54
CA GLY A 469 2.12 25.44 0.13
C GLY A 469 3.43 25.26 -0.66
N PRO A 470 4.00 26.35 -1.19
CA PRO A 470 5.26 26.30 -1.92
C PRO A 470 6.45 26.20 -0.94
N GLY A 471 7.36 25.26 -1.20
CA GLY A 471 8.66 25.21 -0.52
C GLY A 471 8.69 24.61 0.89
N VAL A 472 7.61 23.95 1.34
CA VAL A 472 7.61 23.15 2.57
C VAL A 472 8.53 21.93 2.45
N PHE A 473 8.64 21.32 1.27
CA PHE A 473 9.62 20.24 1.02
C PHE A 473 10.68 20.71 0.02
N GLU A 474 11.96 20.63 0.41
CA GLU A 474 13.10 21.13 -0.37
C GLU A 474 13.20 20.52 -1.79
N ASN A 475 12.63 19.32 -1.96
CA ASN A 475 12.62 18.58 -3.23
C ASN A 475 11.29 18.69 -4.01
N ALA A 476 10.26 19.37 -3.48
CA ALA A 476 8.97 19.48 -4.14
C ALA A 476 9.00 20.54 -5.25
N THR A 477 8.79 20.09 -6.48
CA THR A 477 8.71 20.97 -7.67
C THR A 477 7.29 21.39 -8.02
N VAL A 478 6.30 20.89 -7.28
CA VAL A 478 4.87 21.07 -7.53
C VAL A 478 4.20 21.34 -6.19
N ASP A 479 3.34 22.36 -6.14
CA ASP A 479 2.52 22.63 -4.95
C ASP A 479 1.50 21.49 -4.77
N THR A 480 1.50 20.90 -3.58
CA THR A 480 0.71 19.71 -3.24
C THR A 480 -0.29 19.99 -2.14
N ASN A 481 -1.33 19.15 -2.07
CA ASN A 481 -2.25 19.09 -0.96
C ASN A 481 -2.45 17.65 -0.50
N ILE A 482 -2.87 17.47 0.74
CA ILE A 482 -3.37 16.22 1.30
C ILE A 482 -4.88 16.36 1.45
N LEU A 483 -5.64 15.39 0.95
CA LEU A 483 -7.08 15.32 1.13
C LEU A 483 -7.44 13.99 1.81
N LEU A 484 -8.02 14.09 3.01
CA LEU A 484 -8.69 13.01 3.70
C LEU A 484 -10.20 13.14 3.49
N ILE A 485 -10.82 12.14 2.86
CA ILE A 485 -12.23 12.14 2.50
C ILE A 485 -12.89 10.80 2.86
N ARG A 486 -14.10 10.86 3.41
CA ARG A 486 -14.91 9.68 3.70
C ARG A 486 -15.90 9.40 2.58
N LYS A 487 -15.98 8.13 2.16
CA LYS A 487 -17.03 7.66 1.26
C LYS A 487 -18.38 7.68 1.99
N ARG A 488 -19.22 8.64 1.65
CA ARG A 488 -20.62 8.73 2.10
C ARG A 488 -21.47 9.20 0.93
N GLU A 489 -22.63 8.61 0.71
CA GLU A 489 -23.59 9.17 -0.25
C GLU A 489 -24.41 10.27 0.43
N SER A 490 -24.44 11.45 -0.20
CA SER A 490 -25.13 12.65 0.30
C SER A 490 -26.63 12.46 0.61
N SER A 491 -27.30 11.46 0.01
CA SER A 491 -28.70 11.11 0.25
C SER A 491 -28.99 10.57 1.67
N LEU A 492 -27.96 10.12 2.40
CA LEU A 492 -28.03 9.64 3.79
C LEU A 492 -27.57 10.69 4.80
N SER A 493 -27.40 11.94 4.39
CA SER A 493 -27.15 13.05 5.30
C SER A 493 -28.42 13.35 6.10
N ARG A 494 -28.53 12.78 7.31
CA ARG A 494 -29.36 13.41 8.34
C ARG A 494 -28.81 14.83 8.53
N SER A 495 -29.70 15.81 8.63
CA SER A 495 -29.44 17.26 8.65
C SER A 495 -28.67 17.77 9.89
N GLY A 496 -27.70 17.01 10.39
CA GLY A 496 -26.81 17.35 11.50
C GLY A 496 -25.44 16.65 11.47
N ASP A 497 -25.13 15.87 10.43
CA ASP A 497 -24.00 14.93 10.43
C ASP A 497 -22.89 15.29 9.41
N ALA A 498 -23.00 16.48 8.80
CA ALA A 498 -21.93 17.08 8.01
C ALA A 498 -20.88 17.68 8.96
N SER A 499 -19.81 16.93 9.23
CA SER A 499 -18.60 17.51 9.82
C SER A 499 -18.11 18.63 8.89
N ALA A 500 -17.93 19.84 9.42
CA ALA A 500 -17.29 20.90 8.67
C ALA A 500 -15.90 20.43 8.23
N THR A 501 -15.60 20.49 6.93
CA THR A 501 -14.28 20.13 6.42
C THR A 501 -13.24 21.04 7.06
N LEU A 502 -12.25 20.46 7.73
CA LEU A 502 -11.10 21.20 8.25
C LEU A 502 -10.16 21.51 7.09
N ALA A 503 -10.02 22.78 6.73
CA ALA A 503 -9.11 23.22 5.68
C ALA A 503 -8.01 24.11 6.26
N VAL A 504 -6.75 23.72 6.05
CA VAL A 504 -5.56 24.43 6.55
C VAL A 504 -4.53 24.57 5.45
N THR A 505 -3.78 25.67 5.47
CA THR A 505 -2.62 25.88 4.60
C THR A 505 -1.38 25.99 5.47
N LEU A 506 -0.41 25.10 5.29
CA LEU A 506 0.84 25.12 6.04
C LEU A 506 1.75 26.25 5.57
N GLN A 507 2.50 26.82 6.51
CA GLN A 507 3.61 27.72 6.22
C GLN A 507 4.95 26.98 6.29
N LYS A 508 6.01 27.61 5.79
CA LYS A 508 7.34 26.99 5.71
C LYS A 508 7.91 26.61 7.08
N GLU A 509 7.50 27.32 8.12
CA GLU A 509 7.89 27.11 9.52
C GLU A 509 7.27 25.84 10.14
N ASP A 510 6.22 25.30 9.53
CA ASP A 510 5.42 24.19 10.06
C ASP A 510 5.92 22.79 9.62
N LYS A 511 7.02 22.74 8.86
CA LYS A 511 7.51 21.53 8.18
C LYS A 511 7.86 20.39 9.15
N ASP A 512 8.41 20.73 10.31
CA ASP A 512 8.97 19.74 11.24
C ASP A 512 7.90 19.09 12.14
N ASN A 513 6.69 19.67 12.21
CA ASN A 513 5.56 19.08 12.94
C ASN A 513 4.21 19.45 12.33
N ILE A 514 3.88 18.80 11.20
CA ILE A 514 2.60 18.99 10.49
C ILE A 514 1.40 18.73 11.39
N SER A 515 1.49 17.79 12.34
CA SER A 515 0.40 17.50 13.28
C SER A 515 0.21 18.57 14.36
N GLU A 516 1.22 19.40 14.65
CA GLU A 516 1.14 20.51 15.61
C GLU A 516 0.72 21.82 14.93
N ALA A 517 1.02 21.95 13.63
CA ALA A 517 0.57 23.05 12.79
C ALA A 517 -0.89 22.93 12.31
N LEU A 518 -1.47 21.73 12.39
CA LEU A 518 -2.87 21.41 12.08
C LEU A 518 -3.71 21.29 13.34
#